data_AF-A0AA91TKV7-F1
#
_entry.id   AF-A0AA91TKV7-F1
#
_cell.length_a   1.000
_cell.length_b   1.000
_cell.length_c   1.000
_cell.angle_alpha   90.00
_cell.angle_beta   90.00
_cell.angle_gamma   90.00
#
_symmetry.space_group_name_H-M   'P 1'
#
loop_
_entity.id
_entity.type
_entity.pdbx_description
1 polymer ?
#
loop_
_entity_poly.entity_id
_entity_poly.type
_entity_poly.pdbx_seq_one_letter_code
_entity_poly.pdbx_strand_id
1 'polypeptide(L)'
;MRFFRWLKSLLNTDITPKKQQEVSNTIINRRTMARKTVISKVVEENAQDGVIEFPQNRTLYVDQFTDAAPNTDEDREGFKAKSMKEVFEHFQPSKEGVTLSTEEGGAVYEDFQFKQMKDFEDEQLIAQSELLSGKKSKIDAYNSVIRQLEKNKTLRNALKNDAAHEDLKNALKSLLAELEDAD
;
A
#
# COMPACT_ATOMS: atom_id res chain seq x y z
N MET A 1 8.42 -29.88 -88.92
CA MET A 1 7.41 -30.10 -89.98
C MET A 1 6.04 -30.15 -89.35
N ARG A 2 5.15 -29.33 -89.88
CA ARG A 2 3.76 -29.17 -89.48
C ARG A 2 2.95 -30.41 -89.85
N PHE A 3 1.93 -30.68 -89.03
CA PHE A 3 0.59 -31.01 -89.47
C PHE A 3 0.47 -32.16 -90.47
N PHE A 4 -0.01 -33.31 -90.01
CA PHE A 4 -1.15 -33.95 -90.65
C PHE A 4 -1.67 -35.07 -89.74
N ARG A 5 -2.79 -34.76 -89.10
CA ARG A 5 -4.03 -35.54 -89.12
C ARG A 5 -4.57 -35.82 -87.71
N TRP A 6 -5.61 -35.13 -87.29
CA TRP A 6 -6.96 -35.23 -87.89
C TRP A 6 -7.43 -36.68 -87.83
N LEU A 7 -7.73 -37.18 -86.62
CA LEU A 7 -8.90 -38.05 -86.36
C LEU A 7 -9.10 -38.43 -84.87
N LYS A 8 -8.93 -37.51 -83.91
CA LYS A 8 -9.57 -37.67 -82.58
C LYS A 8 -10.36 -36.43 -82.15
N SER A 9 -10.90 -35.75 -83.15
CA SER A 9 -12.14 -34.94 -83.09
C SER A 9 -13.36 -35.87 -82.98
N LEU A 10 -13.38 -36.80 -82.02
CA LEU A 10 -14.49 -37.75 -81.88
C LEU A 10 -15.06 -37.87 -80.46
N LEU A 11 -14.65 -37.01 -79.53
CA LEU A 11 -15.47 -36.69 -78.36
C LEU A 11 -15.39 -35.17 -78.09
N ASN A 12 -15.96 -34.43 -79.03
CA ASN A 12 -16.39 -33.03 -78.96
C ASN A 12 -17.11 -32.75 -77.63
N THR A 13 -16.66 -31.77 -76.84
CA THR A 13 -17.07 -30.35 -76.86
C THR A 13 -18.57 -30.13 -76.71
N ASP A 14 -18.91 -29.61 -75.53
CA ASP A 14 -19.81 -28.47 -75.28
C ASP A 14 -20.83 -28.13 -76.37
N ILE A 15 -22.09 -28.36 -76.03
CA ILE A 15 -23.25 -27.76 -76.69
C ILE A 15 -24.21 -27.28 -75.60
N THR A 16 -24.27 -25.97 -75.38
CA THR A 16 -25.44 -25.28 -74.80
C THR A 16 -26.43 -24.94 -75.93
N PRO A 17 -27.75 -24.91 -75.68
CA PRO A 17 -28.48 -23.71 -76.10
C PRO A 17 -29.67 -23.26 -75.22
N LYS A 18 -29.73 -21.92 -75.04
CA LYS A 18 -30.85 -20.96 -75.16
C LYS A 18 -32.26 -21.23 -74.58
N LYS A 19 -32.61 -20.32 -73.65
CA LYS A 19 -33.74 -19.35 -73.66
C LYS A 19 -35.19 -19.85 -73.51
N GLN A 20 -35.76 -19.56 -72.34
CA GLN A 20 -37.14 -19.05 -72.24
C GLN A 20 -37.09 -17.70 -71.52
N GLN A 21 -37.69 -16.69 -72.15
CA GLN A 21 -38.02 -15.41 -71.55
C GLN A 21 -39.40 -15.54 -70.91
N GLU A 22 -39.56 -15.08 -69.68
CA GLU A 22 -40.78 -14.38 -69.30
C GLU A 22 -40.44 -13.23 -68.35
N VAL A 23 -41.02 -12.08 -68.69
CA VAL A 23 -40.78 -10.77 -68.13
C VAL A 23 -41.70 -10.61 -66.93
N SER A 24 -41.15 -10.34 -65.74
CA SER A 24 -41.93 -9.79 -64.65
C SER A 24 -41.26 -8.55 -64.09
N ASN A 25 -42.04 -7.47 -64.17
CA ASN A 25 -41.66 -6.09 -63.96
C ASN A 25 -41.30 -5.81 -62.49
N THR A 26 -40.27 -4.99 -62.33
CA THR A 26 -40.17 -3.86 -61.38
C THR A 26 -40.64 -4.10 -59.93
N ILE A 27 -39.69 -4.04 -58.99
CA ILE A 27 -39.60 -3.03 -57.90
C ILE A 27 -38.19 -3.18 -57.30
N ILE A 28 -37.29 -2.26 -57.66
CA ILE A 28 -35.98 -2.17 -57.03
C ILE A 28 -36.18 -1.50 -55.67
N ASN A 29 -36.25 -2.30 -54.60
CA ASN A 29 -36.20 -1.77 -53.25
C ASN A 29 -34.75 -1.41 -52.93
N ARG A 30 -34.30 -0.22 -53.35
CA ARG A 30 -32.98 0.32 -52.95
C ARG A 30 -33.04 0.67 -51.46
N ARG A 31 -32.78 -0.31 -50.60
CA ARG A 31 -32.28 -0.01 -49.24
C ARG A 31 -30.85 0.49 -49.40
N THR A 32 -30.68 1.80 -49.56
CA THR A 32 -29.38 2.46 -49.36
C THR A 32 -28.99 2.28 -47.90
N MET A 33 -28.15 1.30 -47.62
CA MET A 33 -27.54 1.15 -46.30
C MET A 33 -26.56 2.31 -46.11
N ALA A 34 -26.80 3.14 -45.10
CA ALA A 34 -25.83 4.14 -44.68
C ALA A 34 -24.55 3.41 -44.23
N ARG A 35 -23.45 3.62 -44.93
CA ARG A 35 -22.14 3.17 -44.45
C ARG A 35 -21.76 4.06 -43.27
N LYS A 36 -21.86 3.51 -42.07
CA LYS A 36 -21.30 4.12 -40.86
C LYS A 36 -19.78 4.11 -41.03
N THR A 37 -19.22 5.23 -41.49
CA THR A 37 -17.78 5.45 -41.41
C THR A 37 -17.45 5.52 -39.92
N VAL A 38 -16.79 4.49 -39.40
CA VAL A 38 -16.16 4.56 -38.10
C VAL A 38 -15.05 5.59 -38.26
N ILE A 39 -15.21 6.76 -37.65
CA ILE A 39 -14.08 7.67 -37.46
C ILE A 39 -13.17 6.92 -36.49
N SER A 40 -12.20 6.18 -37.00
CA SER A 40 -11.10 5.73 -36.16
C SER A 40 -10.38 7.00 -35.72
N LYS A 41 -10.41 7.30 -34.43
CA LYS A 41 -9.53 8.31 -33.84
C LYS A 41 -8.11 7.87 -34.21
N VAL A 42 -7.50 8.56 -35.16
CA VAL A 42 -6.09 8.39 -35.49
C VAL A 42 -5.36 8.92 -34.26
N VAL A 43 -4.83 7.99 -33.46
CA VAL A 43 -3.83 8.35 -32.46
C VAL A 43 -2.55 8.50 -33.24
N GLU A 44 -2.06 9.74 -33.34
CA GLU A 44 -0.80 10.04 -34.01
C GLU A 44 0.32 9.27 -33.29
N GLU A 45 1.01 8.37 -33.99
CA GLU A 45 2.11 7.52 -33.48
C GLU A 45 3.34 8.31 -32.98
N ASN A 46 3.29 9.65 -32.99
CA ASN A 46 4.40 10.52 -32.58
C ASN A 46 4.01 11.53 -31.48
N ALA A 47 3.11 11.16 -30.56
CA ALA A 47 2.94 11.91 -29.32
C ALA A 47 3.95 11.38 -28.28
N GLN A 48 5.16 11.98 -28.25
CA GLN A 48 6.17 11.67 -27.23
C GLN A 48 5.73 12.07 -25.80
N ASP A 49 4.63 12.82 -25.69
CA ASP A 49 3.98 13.18 -24.42
C ASP A 49 2.49 12.83 -24.50
N GLY A 50 2.19 11.53 -24.42
CA GLY A 50 0.82 11.05 -24.32
C GLY A 50 0.25 11.48 -22.97
N VAL A 51 -0.74 12.38 -22.98
CA VAL A 51 -1.59 12.61 -21.81
C VAL A 51 -2.20 11.27 -21.43
N ILE A 52 -1.72 10.70 -20.31
CA ILE A 52 -2.24 9.45 -19.78
C ILE A 52 -3.67 9.74 -19.31
N GLU A 53 -4.66 9.32 -20.11
CA GLU A 53 -6.06 9.42 -19.72
C GLU A 53 -6.34 8.41 -18.60
N PHE A 54 -6.42 8.90 -17.37
CA PHE A 54 -6.66 8.04 -16.22
C PHE A 54 -8.08 7.47 -16.27
N PRO A 55 -8.26 6.18 -15.90
CA PRO A 55 -9.60 5.62 -15.71
C PRO A 55 -10.38 6.48 -14.71
N GLN A 56 -11.50 7.07 -15.13
CA GLN A 56 -12.31 7.98 -14.30
C GLN A 56 -12.94 7.30 -13.07
N ASN A 57 -12.84 5.97 -12.99
CA ASN A 57 -13.29 5.15 -11.87
C ASN A 57 -12.15 4.77 -10.90
N ARG A 58 -10.97 5.37 -11.04
CA ARG A 58 -9.82 5.13 -10.16
C ARG A 58 -9.20 6.45 -9.73
N THR A 59 -8.86 6.53 -8.45
CA THR A 59 -8.09 7.65 -7.90
C THR A 59 -6.63 7.26 -7.84
N LEU A 60 -5.76 8.13 -8.35
CA LEU A 60 -4.32 8.01 -8.16
C LEU A 60 -3.94 8.83 -6.92
N TYR A 61 -3.27 8.18 -5.97
CA TYR A 61 -2.66 8.83 -4.82
C TYR A 61 -1.14 8.74 -4.97
N VAL A 62 -0.47 9.89 -5.02
CA VAL A 62 0.98 9.98 -5.22
C VAL A 62 1.57 10.78 -4.08
N ASP A 63 2.46 10.14 -3.34
CA ASP A 63 3.29 10.78 -2.33
C ASP A 63 4.52 9.91 -2.07
N GLN A 64 5.45 10.41 -1.27
CA GLN A 64 6.57 9.63 -0.75
C GLN A 64 6.10 8.79 0.44
N PHE A 65 5.91 7.48 0.21
CA PHE A 65 5.48 6.55 1.27
C PHE A 65 6.64 5.84 1.98
N THR A 66 7.84 5.86 1.40
CA THR A 66 9.06 5.27 1.97
C THR A 66 10.25 6.22 1.83
N ASP A 67 11.17 6.18 2.79
CA ASP A 67 12.39 6.99 2.73
C ASP A 67 13.37 6.46 1.67
N ALA A 68 13.39 5.14 1.46
CA ALA A 68 14.23 4.51 0.45
C ALA A 68 13.60 4.61 -0.94
N ALA A 69 14.41 5.02 -1.92
CA ALA A 69 14.05 4.97 -3.33
C ALA A 69 14.01 3.51 -3.83
N PRO A 70 13.13 3.18 -4.80
CA PRO A 70 13.07 1.85 -5.39
C PRO A 70 14.40 1.52 -6.08
N ASN A 71 15.08 0.49 -5.59
CA ASN A 71 16.42 0.11 -6.05
C ASN A 71 16.36 -0.98 -7.12
N THR A 72 15.37 -1.87 -7.03
CA THR A 72 15.18 -2.98 -7.97
C THR A 72 14.15 -2.67 -9.05
N ASP A 73 14.20 -3.42 -10.15
CA ASP A 73 13.18 -3.30 -11.21
C ASP A 73 11.82 -3.81 -10.75
N GLU A 74 11.78 -4.79 -9.84
CA GLU A 74 10.55 -5.27 -9.20
C GLU A 74 9.87 -4.17 -8.36
N ASP A 75 10.64 -3.32 -7.66
CA ASP A 75 10.11 -2.17 -6.90
C ASP A 75 9.52 -1.09 -7.81
N ARG A 76 9.97 -1.04 -9.07
CA ARG A 76 9.48 -0.09 -10.10
C ARG A 76 8.26 -0.63 -10.83
N GLU A 77 8.07 -1.95 -10.83
CA GLU A 77 6.86 -2.58 -11.35
C GLU A 77 5.68 -2.36 -10.39
N GLY A 78 4.48 -2.20 -10.95
CA GLY A 78 3.28 -1.91 -10.16
C GLY A 78 2.89 -3.08 -9.25
N PHE A 79 3.19 -2.97 -7.95
CA PHE A 79 2.75 -3.94 -6.94
C PHE A 79 1.24 -3.86 -6.72
N LYS A 80 0.53 -4.99 -6.92
CA LYS A 80 -0.92 -5.10 -6.68
C LYS A 80 -1.18 -5.87 -5.39
N ALA A 81 -1.22 -5.15 -4.28
CA ALA A 81 -1.58 -5.72 -2.99
C ALA A 81 -3.06 -6.13 -2.95
N LYS A 82 -3.35 -7.27 -2.33
CA LYS A 82 -4.71 -7.71 -1.99
C LYS A 82 -5.09 -7.35 -0.55
N SER A 83 -4.09 -7.16 0.31
CA SER A 83 -4.28 -6.83 1.71
C SER A 83 -3.24 -5.82 2.20
N MET A 84 -3.57 -5.11 3.28
CA MET A 84 -2.63 -4.17 3.91
C MET A 84 -1.36 -4.89 4.41
N LYS A 85 -1.50 -6.12 4.89
CA LYS A 85 -0.35 -6.91 5.38
C LYS A 85 0.68 -7.16 4.28
N GLU A 86 0.23 -7.50 3.06
CA GLU A 86 1.13 -7.70 1.91
C GLU A 86 1.89 -6.42 1.54
N VAL A 87 1.28 -5.24 1.72
CA VAL A 87 1.96 -3.94 1.52
C VAL A 87 3.12 -3.79 2.51
N PHE A 88 2.89 -4.02 3.79
CA PHE A 88 3.95 -3.92 4.81
C PHE A 88 5.04 -4.98 4.65
N GLU A 89 4.70 -6.20 4.24
CA GLU A 89 5.69 -7.26 3.98
C GLU A 89 6.59 -6.96 2.78
N HIS A 90 6.04 -6.31 1.74
CA HIS A 90 6.78 -5.96 0.54
C HIS A 90 7.64 -4.70 0.73
N PHE A 91 7.06 -3.60 1.22
CA PHE A 91 7.76 -2.32 1.32
C PHE A 91 8.59 -2.15 2.60
N GLN A 92 8.30 -2.94 3.65
CA GLN A 92 9.04 -2.97 4.93
C GLN A 92 9.48 -1.58 5.43
N PRO A 93 8.52 -0.65 5.62
CA PRO A 93 8.84 0.71 6.01
C PRO A 93 9.64 0.75 7.32
N SER A 94 10.72 1.52 7.32
CA SER A 94 11.56 1.78 8.48
C SER A 94 11.98 3.25 8.49
N LYS A 95 12.22 3.78 9.69
CA LYS A 95 12.73 5.13 9.90
C LYS A 95 13.97 5.05 10.77
N GLU A 96 15.12 5.28 10.16
CA GLU A 96 16.41 5.28 10.84
C GLU A 96 16.75 6.66 11.40
N GLY A 97 17.49 6.68 12.51
CA GLY A 97 18.08 7.90 13.07
C GLY A 97 17.06 8.90 13.63
N VAL A 98 15.94 8.43 14.17
CA VAL A 98 14.99 9.32 14.85
C VAL A 98 15.66 9.89 16.10
N THR A 99 15.73 11.21 16.18
CA THR A 99 16.37 11.90 17.31
C THR A 99 15.39 12.04 18.47
N LEU A 100 15.67 11.33 19.56
CA LEU A 100 14.95 11.45 20.83
C LEU A 100 15.74 12.32 21.80
N SER A 101 15.07 13.30 22.41
CA SER A 101 15.69 14.17 23.41
C SER A 101 15.62 13.53 24.80
N THR A 102 16.76 13.51 25.51
CA THR A 102 16.83 13.05 26.90
C THR A 102 16.54 14.20 27.86
N GLU A 103 16.18 13.87 29.11
CA GLU A 103 15.93 14.87 30.16
C GLU A 103 17.19 15.66 30.54
N GLU A 104 18.36 15.09 30.29
CA GLU A 104 19.67 15.72 30.52
C GLU A 104 20.09 16.64 29.36
N GLY A 105 19.22 16.82 28.35
CA GLY A 105 19.51 17.62 27.16
C GLY A 105 20.36 16.91 26.10
N GLY A 106 20.57 15.60 26.25
CA GLY A 106 21.22 14.77 25.25
C GLY A 106 20.28 14.34 24.11
N ALA A 107 20.85 13.74 23.07
CA ALA A 107 20.12 13.17 21.95
C ALA A 107 20.49 11.68 21.80
N VAL A 108 19.47 10.83 21.68
CA VAL A 108 19.62 9.41 21.35
C VAL A 108 19.01 9.18 19.98
N TYR A 109 19.72 8.41 19.15
CA TYR A 109 19.23 8.03 17.83
C TYR A 109 18.70 6.60 17.92
N GLU A 110 17.46 6.42 17.51
CA GLU A 110 16.82 5.10 17.48
C GLU A 110 16.16 4.86 16.12
N ASP A 111 16.05 3.59 15.77
CA ASP A 111 15.50 3.13 14.51
C ASP A 111 14.15 2.46 14.75
N PHE A 112 13.15 2.83 13.96
CA PHE A 112 11.79 2.31 14.05
C PHE A 112 11.45 1.46 12.83
N GLN A 113 10.78 0.32 13.06
CA GLN A 113 10.35 -0.57 11.98
C GLN A 113 8.84 -0.82 12.07
N PHE A 114 8.16 -0.72 10.93
CA PHE A 114 6.70 -0.85 10.88
C PHE A 114 6.29 -2.08 10.06
N LYS A 115 5.60 -3.02 10.71
CA LYS A 115 5.11 -4.28 10.11
C LYS A 115 3.60 -4.29 9.94
N GLN A 116 2.89 -3.44 10.67
CA GLN A 116 1.45 -3.31 10.66
C GLN A 116 1.03 -1.90 11.05
N MET A 117 -0.24 -1.57 10.80
CA MET A 117 -0.81 -0.26 11.16
C MET A 117 -0.74 0.05 12.66
N LYS A 118 -0.78 -0.98 13.52
CA LYS A 118 -0.67 -0.80 14.97
C LYS A 118 0.70 -0.35 15.44
N ASP A 119 1.75 -0.57 14.64
CA ASP A 119 3.10 -0.22 15.05
C ASP A 119 3.32 1.31 15.07
N PHE A 120 2.38 2.07 14.49
CA PHE A 120 2.34 3.54 14.58
C PHE A 120 1.64 4.05 15.85
N GLU A 121 1.04 3.18 16.65
CA GLU A 121 0.44 3.57 17.93
C GLU A 121 1.52 3.80 18.98
N ASP A 122 1.27 4.74 19.89
CA ASP A 122 2.21 5.15 20.95
C ASP A 122 2.76 3.94 21.74
N GLU A 123 1.91 2.96 22.06
CA GLU A 123 2.33 1.78 22.82
C GLU A 123 3.39 0.95 22.09
N GLN A 124 3.23 0.77 20.78
CA GLN A 124 4.19 -0.01 19.98
C GLN A 124 5.46 0.78 19.73
N LEU A 125 5.36 2.08 19.46
CA LEU A 125 6.52 2.97 19.34
C LEU A 125 7.36 2.99 20.62
N ILE A 126 6.70 3.13 21.78
CA ILE A 126 7.35 3.09 23.08
C ILE A 126 8.02 1.73 23.32
N ALA A 127 7.39 0.64 22.89
CA ALA A 127 7.94 -0.71 23.07
C ALA A 127 9.17 -0.99 22.18
N GLN A 128 9.27 -0.35 21.01
CA GLN A 128 10.44 -0.46 20.13
C GLN A 128 11.64 0.34 20.63
N SER A 129 11.39 1.43 21.36
CA SER A 129 12.40 2.32 21.91
C SER A 129 12.91 1.84 23.27
N GLU A 130 14.23 1.67 23.42
CA GLU A 130 14.81 1.33 24.71
C GLU A 130 14.65 2.48 25.72
N LEU A 131 14.86 3.71 25.25
CA LEU A 131 14.72 4.89 26.10
C LEU A 131 13.28 5.10 26.57
N LEU A 132 12.30 5.03 25.66
CA LEU A 132 10.90 5.29 25.99
C LEU A 132 10.30 4.13 26.79
N SER A 133 10.63 2.87 26.48
CA SER A 133 10.17 1.73 27.26
C SER A 133 10.66 1.80 28.71
N GLY A 134 11.93 2.16 28.93
CA GLY A 134 12.48 2.38 30.27
C GLY A 134 11.73 3.48 31.04
N LYS A 135 11.41 4.60 30.39
CA LYS A 135 10.59 5.68 30.99
C LYS A 135 9.18 5.21 31.30
N LYS A 136 8.55 4.46 30.39
CA LYS A 136 7.22 3.89 30.59
C LYS A 136 7.18 2.94 31.78
N SER A 137 8.19 2.08 31.93
CA SER A 137 8.31 1.18 33.08
C SER A 137 8.44 1.95 34.40
N LYS A 138 9.22 3.04 34.44
CA LYS A 138 9.31 3.92 35.63
C LYS A 138 7.96 4.54 35.97
N ILE A 139 7.25 5.08 34.98
CA ILE A 139 5.90 5.63 35.16
C ILE A 139 4.93 4.58 35.69
N ASP A 140 4.97 3.36 35.15
CA ASP A 140 4.10 2.27 35.58
C ASP A 140 4.40 1.82 37.01
N ALA A 141 5.69 1.77 37.39
CA ALA A 141 6.11 1.49 38.75
C ALA A 141 5.59 2.58 39.72
N TYR A 142 5.75 3.86 39.38
CA TYR A 142 5.21 4.96 40.20
C TYR A 142 3.69 4.89 40.34
N ASN A 143 2.98 4.67 39.23
CA ASN A 143 1.53 4.51 39.25
C ASN A 143 1.06 3.29 40.04
N SER A 144 1.86 2.22 40.07
CA SER A 144 1.60 1.05 40.92
C SER A 144 1.72 1.42 42.41
N VAL A 145 2.79 2.10 42.79
CA VAL A 145 3.01 2.58 44.17
C VAL A 145 1.89 3.51 44.60
N ILE A 146 1.54 4.51 43.79
CA ILE A 146 0.45 5.45 44.08
C ILE A 146 -0.87 4.70 44.32
N ARG A 147 -1.23 3.77 43.44
CA ARG A 147 -2.46 2.96 43.61
C ARG A 147 -2.46 2.17 44.91
N GLN A 148 -1.32 1.64 45.34
CA GLN A 148 -1.21 0.92 46.61
C GLN A 148 -1.37 1.85 47.82
N LEU A 149 -0.78 3.05 47.76
CA LEU A 149 -0.93 4.09 48.78
C LEU A 149 -2.39 4.54 48.93
N GLU A 150 -3.11 4.73 47.81
CA GLU A 150 -4.52 5.15 47.81
C GLU A 150 -5.48 4.06 48.28
N LYS A 151 -5.22 2.79 47.93
CA LYS A 151 -6.07 1.66 48.28
C LYS A 151 -6.03 1.36 49.78
N ASN A 152 -4.90 1.59 50.44
CA ASN A 152 -4.76 1.35 51.87
C ASN A 152 -5.27 2.55 52.68
N LYS A 153 -6.36 2.36 53.44
CA LYS A 153 -6.96 3.41 54.27
C LYS A 153 -5.99 4.01 55.29
N THR A 154 -5.11 3.18 55.87
CA THR A 154 -4.11 3.62 56.85
C THR A 154 -3.05 4.49 56.20
N LEU A 155 -2.49 4.07 55.06
CA LEU A 155 -1.50 4.85 54.33
C LEU A 155 -2.10 6.15 53.79
N ARG A 156 -3.31 6.10 53.23
CA ARG A 156 -4.04 7.30 52.78
C ARG A 156 -4.33 8.29 53.91
N ASN A 157 -4.60 7.82 55.13
CA ASN A 157 -4.79 8.69 56.27
C ASN A 157 -3.46 9.23 56.81
N ALA A 158 -2.39 8.43 56.76
CA ALA A 158 -1.03 8.86 57.09
C ALA A 158 -0.53 9.96 56.13
N LEU A 159 -0.86 9.87 54.84
CA LEU A 159 -0.59 10.89 53.82
C LEU A 159 -1.30 12.24 54.09
N LYS A 160 -2.37 12.27 54.89
CA LYS A 160 -3.09 13.50 55.26
C LYS A 160 -2.55 14.16 56.52
N ASN A 161 -1.69 13.48 57.28
CA ASN A 161 -1.11 13.99 58.51
C ASN A 161 0.37 14.32 58.25
N ASP A 162 0.74 15.59 58.41
CA ASP A 162 2.08 16.08 58.11
C ASP A 162 3.20 15.30 58.83
N ALA A 163 2.95 14.89 60.08
CA ALA A 163 3.93 14.12 60.86
C ALA A 163 4.12 12.70 60.29
N ALA A 164 3.01 11.99 60.03
CA ALA A 164 3.07 10.62 59.50
C ALA A 164 3.54 10.57 58.04
N HIS A 165 3.33 11.64 57.27
CA HIS A 165 3.86 11.81 55.93
C HIS A 165 5.39 11.96 55.93
N GLU A 166 5.94 12.80 56.81
CA GLU A 166 7.40 12.95 56.92
C GLU A 166 8.06 11.68 57.46
N ASP A 167 7.44 10.95 58.40
CA ASP A 167 7.93 9.65 58.87
C ASP A 167 7.99 8.62 57.74
N LEU A 168 6.94 8.53 56.91
CA LEU A 168 6.89 7.63 55.76
C LEU A 168 7.98 7.97 54.73
N LYS A 169 8.17 9.26 54.45
CA LYS A 169 9.19 9.77 53.54
C LYS A 169 10.61 9.47 54.05
N ASN A 170 10.84 9.63 55.35
CA ASN A 170 12.12 9.29 55.96
C ASN A 170 12.38 7.78 55.92
N ALA A 171 11.37 6.94 56.19
CA ALA A 171 11.49 5.49 56.06
C ALA A 171 11.85 5.07 54.62
N LEU A 172 11.21 5.67 53.61
CA LEU A 172 11.52 5.42 52.20
C LEU A 172 12.94 5.87 51.82
N LYS A 173 13.41 7.01 52.34
CA LYS A 173 14.79 7.48 52.14
C LYS A 173 15.82 6.57 52.79
N SER A 174 15.53 6.07 54.01
CA SER A 174 16.42 5.12 54.68
C SER A 174 16.51 3.79 53.91
N LEU A 175 15.37 3.31 53.40
CA LEU A 175 15.35 2.12 52.51
C LEU A 175 16.11 2.37 51.21
N LEU A 176 16.00 3.57 50.62
CA LEU A 176 16.77 3.92 49.44
C LEU A 176 18.28 3.90 49.74
N ALA A 177 18.71 4.49 50.86
CA ALA A 177 20.11 4.50 51.27
C ALA A 177 20.64 3.08 51.52
N GLU A 178 19.86 2.21 52.17
CA GLU A 178 20.25 0.81 52.38
C GLU A 178 20.41 0.04 51.07
N LEU A 179 19.60 0.34 50.05
CA LEU A 179 19.73 -0.26 48.72
C LEU A 179 20.93 0.29 47.95
N GLU A 180 21.22 1.58 48.05
CA GLU A 180 22.39 2.23 47.42
C GLU A 180 23.71 1.77 48.05
N ASP A 181 23.73 1.48 49.36
CA ASP A 181 24.91 0.96 50.08
C ASP A 181 25.12 -0.56 49.89
N ALA A 182 24.11 -1.28 49.38
CA ALA A 182 24.16 -2.73 49.17
C ALA A 182 24.75 -3.16 47.81
N ASP A 183 24.91 -2.21 46.88
CA ASP A 183 25.62 -2.36 45.59
C ASP A 183 27.10 -1.96 45.71
#